data_AF-A0AAN9SF20-F1
#
_entry.id   AF-A0AAN9SF20-F1
#
_cell.length_a   1.000
_cell.length_b   1.000
_cell.length_c   1.000
_cell.angle_alpha   90.00
_cell.angle_beta   90.00
_cell.angle_gamma   90.00
#
_symmetry.space_group_name_H-M   'P 1'
#
loop_
_entity.id
_entity.type
_entity.pdbx_description
1 polymer ?
#
loop_
_entity_poly.entity_id
_entity_poly.type
_entity_poly.pdbx_seq_one_letter_code
_entity_poly.pdbx_strand_id
1 'polypeptide(L)'
;MPAEYQRSLQFEREKREARSEKGEGRRKKEEEEAVKMNLRWMEAVLPLGIIAGMLCVMGNAQYYIHKAAHGRPKHIGNDMWDVAMERRDKKLLEHASSSN
;
A
#
# COMPACT_ATOMS: atom_id res chain seq x y z
N MET A 1 -32.55 2.38 -60.88
CA MET A 1 -32.63 2.74 -59.45
C MET A 1 -32.53 4.25 -59.33
N PRO A 2 -33.53 4.95 -58.76
CA PRO A 2 -33.50 6.41 -58.63
C PRO A 2 -32.38 6.86 -57.67
N ALA A 3 -31.63 7.91 -58.04
CA ALA A 3 -30.53 8.45 -57.23
C ALA A 3 -30.97 8.92 -55.83
N GLU A 4 -32.23 9.31 -55.68
CA GLU A 4 -32.83 9.73 -54.41
C GLU A 4 -32.90 8.60 -53.39
N TYR A 5 -33.18 7.37 -53.85
CA TYR A 5 -33.22 6.19 -53.00
C TYR A 5 -31.85 5.89 -52.39
N GLN A 6 -30.77 6.01 -53.19
CA GLN A 6 -29.41 5.81 -52.67
C GLN A 6 -29.02 6.85 -51.62
N ARG A 7 -29.43 8.11 -51.81
CA ARG A 7 -29.16 9.20 -50.85
C ARG A 7 -29.84 8.95 -49.51
N SER A 8 -31.09 8.46 -49.52
CA SER A 8 -31.83 8.11 -48.29
C SER A 8 -31.17 6.96 -47.52
N LEU A 9 -30.63 5.96 -48.23
CA LEU A 9 -29.93 4.83 -47.63
C LEU A 9 -28.57 5.21 -47.03
N GLN A 10 -27.87 6.18 -47.63
CA GLN A 10 -26.64 6.73 -47.07
C GLN A 10 -26.93 7.50 -45.77
N PHE A 11 -27.97 8.34 -45.77
CA PHE A 11 -28.37 9.12 -44.60
C PHE A 11 -28.82 8.24 -43.42
N GLU A 12 -29.56 7.15 -43.68
CA GLU A 12 -29.93 6.19 -42.64
C GLU A 12 -28.72 5.39 -42.10
N ARG A 13 -27.70 5.12 -42.93
CA ARG A 13 -26.45 4.51 -42.48
C ARG A 13 -25.66 5.45 -41.58
N GLU A 14 -25.51 6.70 -42.00
CA GLU A 14 -24.80 7.74 -41.25
C GLU A 14 -25.49 8.03 -39.90
N LYS A 15 -26.83 8.04 -39.87
CA LYS A 15 -27.61 8.12 -38.63
C LYS A 15 -27.39 6.93 -37.68
N ARG A 16 -27.14 5.73 -38.21
CA ARG A 16 -26.86 4.53 -37.42
C ARG A 16 -25.43 4.55 -36.88
N GLU A 17 -24.47 4.97 -37.70
CA GLU A 17 -23.06 5.14 -37.33
C GLU A 17 -22.90 6.20 -36.24
N ALA A 18 -23.48 7.40 -36.43
CA ALA A 18 -23.47 8.46 -35.44
C ALA A 18 -24.15 8.05 -34.11
N ARG A 19 -25.18 7.18 -34.16
CA ARG A 19 -25.84 6.66 -32.95
C ARG A 19 -24.98 5.60 -32.24
N SER A 20 -24.24 4.81 -33.00
CA SER A 20 -23.27 3.83 -32.48
C SER A 20 -22.10 4.54 -31.78
N GLU A 21 -21.50 5.53 -32.43
CA GLU A 21 -20.39 6.32 -31.87
C GLU A 21 -20.82 7.07 -30.61
N LYS A 22 -22.01 7.67 -30.62
CA LYS A 22 -22.56 8.37 -29.45
C LYS A 22 -22.83 7.43 -28.28
N GLY A 23 -23.23 6.18 -28.56
CA GLY A 23 -23.42 5.15 -27.54
C GLY A 23 -22.12 4.59 -26.97
N GLU A 24 -21.07 4.48 -27.80
CA GLU A 24 -19.74 4.04 -27.36
C GLU A 24 -19.02 5.13 -26.55
N GLY A 25 -19.13 6.40 -26.96
CA GLY A 25 -18.60 7.52 -26.19
C GLY A 25 -19.26 7.65 -24.81
N ARG A 26 -20.56 7.34 -24.70
CA ARG A 26 -21.27 7.35 -23.41
C ARG A 26 -20.81 6.23 -22.48
N ARG A 27 -20.60 5.02 -23.00
CA ARG A 27 -20.05 3.89 -22.24
C ARG A 27 -18.62 4.15 -21.75
N LYS A 28 -17.75 4.69 -22.61
CA LYS A 28 -16.38 5.07 -22.21
C LYS A 28 -16.40 6.10 -21.10
N LYS A 29 -17.30 7.09 -21.18
CA LYS A 29 -17.44 8.13 -20.14
C LYS A 29 -17.96 7.56 -18.82
N GLU A 30 -18.88 6.60 -18.88
CA GLU A 30 -19.41 5.89 -17.70
C GLU A 30 -18.36 4.98 -17.06
N GLU A 31 -17.55 4.27 -17.85
CA GLU A 31 -16.42 3.47 -17.35
C GLU A 31 -15.35 4.36 -16.72
N GLU A 32 -15.02 5.49 -17.35
CA GLU A 32 -14.05 6.44 -16.83
C GLU A 32 -14.53 7.11 -15.54
N GLU A 33 -15.80 7.52 -15.48
CA GLU A 33 -16.44 8.05 -14.26
C GLU A 33 -16.53 6.96 -13.16
N ALA A 34 -16.84 5.71 -13.51
CA ALA A 34 -16.86 4.60 -12.56
C ALA A 34 -15.47 4.31 -11.97
N VAL A 35 -14.42 4.34 -12.80
CA VAL A 35 -13.02 4.23 -12.34
C VAL A 35 -12.65 5.42 -11.45
N LYS A 36 -13.08 6.64 -11.79
CA LYS A 36 -12.83 7.85 -11.00
C LYS A 36 -13.51 7.82 -9.62
N MET A 37 -14.75 7.33 -9.57
CA MET A 37 -15.49 7.13 -8.31
C MET A 37 -14.88 5.96 -7.49
N ASN A 38 -14.35 4.94 -8.16
CA ASN A 38 -13.63 3.82 -7.54
C ASN A 38 -12.23 4.16 -7.00
N LEU A 39 -11.69 5.36 -7.20
CA LEU A 39 -10.40 5.75 -6.61
C LEU A 39 -10.53 6.88 -5.59
N ARG A 40 -11.73 7.46 -5.44
CA ARG A 40 -12.01 8.51 -4.45
C ARG A 40 -11.75 8.05 -3.01
N TRP A 41 -11.94 6.75 -2.72
CA TRP A 41 -11.65 6.18 -1.39
C TRP A 41 -10.14 6.13 -1.07
N MET A 42 -9.26 6.12 -2.08
CA MET A 42 -7.81 6.18 -1.85
C MET A 42 -7.37 7.52 -1.27
N GLU A 43 -8.09 8.62 -1.55
CA GLU A 43 -7.79 9.92 -0.91
C GLU A 43 -7.96 9.86 0.61
N ALA A 44 -8.92 9.08 1.11
CA ALA A 44 -9.15 8.87 2.54
C ALA A 44 -8.17 7.84 3.15
N VAL A 45 -7.70 6.87 2.37
CA VAL A 45 -6.71 5.88 2.82
C VAL A 45 -5.30 6.47 2.85
N LEU A 46 -4.98 7.48 2.03
CA LEU A 46 -3.68 8.14 2.00
C LEU A 46 -3.22 8.66 3.39
N PRO A 47 -4.01 9.46 4.14
CA PRO A 47 -3.62 9.91 5.47
C PRO A 47 -3.53 8.75 6.48
N LEU A 48 -4.39 7.74 6.37
CA LEU A 48 -4.33 6.54 7.22
C LEU A 48 -3.06 5.73 6.95
N GLY A 49 -2.63 5.64 5.69
CA GLY A 49 -1.40 4.97 5.28
C GLY A 49 -0.15 5.66 5.83
N ILE A 50 -0.14 6.99 5.90
CA ILE A 50 0.96 7.76 6.51
C ILE A 50 1.05 7.45 8.02
N ILE A 51 -0.08 7.44 8.72
CA ILE A 51 -0.12 7.13 10.15
C ILE A 51 0.37 5.69 10.41
N ALA A 52 -0.11 4.72 9.63
CA ALA A 52 0.36 3.34 9.70
C ALA A 52 1.87 3.24 9.43
N GLY A 53 2.37 3.97 8.42
CA GLY A 53 3.80 4.05 8.11
C GLY A 53 4.62 4.56 9.30
N MET A 54 4.17 5.61 9.97
CA MET A 54 4.88 6.16 11.12
C MET A 54 4.86 5.21 12.33
N LEU A 55 3.77 4.48 12.56
CA LEU A 55 3.73 3.45 13.60
C LEU A 55 4.72 2.30 13.30
N CYS A 56 4.82 1.87 12.05
CA CYS A 56 5.80 0.86 11.63
C CYS A 56 7.24 1.36 11.83
N VAL A 57 7.53 2.62 11.49
CA VAL A 57 8.86 3.22 11.71
C VAL A 57 9.19 3.29 13.20
N MET A 58 8.24 3.66 14.06
CA MET A 58 8.45 3.72 15.50
C MET A 58 8.83 2.35 16.09
N GLY A 59 8.09 1.29 15.74
CA GLY A 59 8.38 -0.06 16.22
C GLY A 59 9.72 -0.59 15.71
N ASN A 60 10.01 -0.39 14.42
CA ASN A 60 11.27 -0.81 13.82
C ASN A 60 12.46 -0.02 14.36
N ALA A 61 12.35 1.30 14.53
CA ALA A 61 13.42 2.12 15.08
C ALA A 61 13.82 1.65 16.49
N GLN A 62 12.85 1.37 17.35
CA GLN A 62 13.09 0.81 18.68
C GLN A 62 13.77 -0.56 18.62
N TYR A 63 13.34 -1.44 17.71
CA TYR A 63 13.94 -2.76 17.51
C TYR A 63 15.40 -2.67 17.06
N TYR A 64 15.69 -1.84 16.05
CA TYR A 64 17.04 -1.68 15.52
C TYR A 64 17.99 -1.03 16.53
N ILE A 65 17.54 -0.01 17.26
CA ILE A 65 18.36 0.63 18.30
C ILE A 65 18.65 -0.35 19.44
N HIS A 66 17.65 -1.10 19.92
CA HIS A 66 17.86 -2.07 21.00
C HIS A 66 18.79 -3.20 20.56
N LYS A 67 18.61 -3.70 19.33
CA LYS A 67 19.46 -4.75 18.76
C LYS A 67 20.90 -4.25 18.59
N ALA A 68 21.11 -2.99 18.22
CA ALA A 68 22.44 -2.40 18.10
C ALA A 68 23.12 -2.19 19.47
N ALA A 69 22.38 -1.73 20.49
CA ALA A 69 22.93 -1.46 21.82
C ALA A 69 23.24 -2.72 22.65
N HIS A 70 22.38 -3.73 22.57
CA HIS A 70 22.52 -4.97 23.36
C HIS A 70 23.03 -6.17 22.53
N GLY A 71 23.19 -6.01 21.22
CA GLY A 71 23.61 -7.08 20.30
C GLY A 71 22.56 -8.16 20.04
N ARG A 72 21.41 -8.12 20.75
CA ARG A 72 20.34 -9.12 20.68
C ARG A 72 18.95 -8.44 20.67
N PRO A 73 17.93 -9.06 20.05
CA PRO A 73 16.55 -8.59 20.16
C PRO A 73 16.10 -8.50 21.61
N LYS A 74 15.27 -7.51 21.94
CA LYS A 74 14.72 -7.34 23.29
C LYS A 74 13.86 -8.55 23.67
N HIS A 75 14.15 -9.20 24.80
CA HIS A 75 13.26 -10.23 25.35
C HIS A 75 12.01 -9.59 25.96
N ILE A 76 10.85 -10.05 25.49
CA ILE A 76 9.54 -9.72 26.05
C ILE A 76 9.29 -10.69 27.22
N GLY A 77 8.90 -10.16 28.38
CA GLY A 77 8.58 -11.01 29.55
C GLY A 77 9.81 -11.51 30.32
N ASN A 78 10.85 -10.68 30.43
CA ASN A 78 12.04 -11.01 31.22
C ASN A 78 11.67 -11.12 32.72
N ASP A 79 11.76 -12.32 33.28
CA ASP A 79 11.45 -12.57 34.68
C ASP A 79 12.68 -12.27 35.58
N MET A 80 12.50 -12.36 36.90
CA MET A 80 13.60 -12.07 37.84
C MET A 80 14.78 -13.06 37.69
N TRP A 81 14.52 -14.27 37.19
CA TRP A 81 15.55 -15.28 36.95
C TRP A 81 16.41 -14.91 35.74
N ASP A 82 15.80 -14.44 34.64
CA ASP A 82 16.50 -13.98 33.45
C ASP A 82 17.39 -12.76 33.73
N VAL A 83 16.89 -11.79 34.51
CA VAL A 83 17.70 -10.63 34.95
C VAL A 83 18.91 -11.08 35.78
N ALA A 84 18.73 -12.07 36.65
CA ALA A 84 19.81 -12.56 37.51
C ALA A 84 20.87 -13.32 36.70
N MET A 85 20.47 -14.14 35.73
CA MET A 85 21.40 -14.80 34.82
C MET A 85 22.12 -13.81 33.91
N GLU A 86 21.45 -12.82 33.32
CA GLU A 86 22.10 -11.83 32.45
C GLU A 86 23.19 -11.03 33.21
N ARG A 87 22.91 -10.66 34.47
CA ARG A 87 23.91 -10.00 35.33
C ARG A 87 25.08 -10.91 35.70
N ARG A 88 24.83 -12.19 35.93
CA ARG A 88 25.87 -13.19 36.21
C ARG A 88 26.77 -13.37 34.99
N ASP A 89 26.19 -13.61 33.82
CA ASP A 89 26.93 -13.86 32.59
C ASP A 89 27.78 -12.66 32.19
N LYS A 90 27.26 -11.44 32.38
CA LYS A 90 28.05 -10.21 32.16
C LYS A 90 29.30 -10.16 33.05
N LYS A 91 29.20 -10.50 34.33
CA LYS A 91 30.35 -10.54 35.25
C LYS A 91 31.36 -11.64 34.89
N LEU A 92 30.87 -12.82 34.49
CA LEU A 92 31.74 -13.92 34.08
C LEU A 92 32.52 -13.58 32.81
N LEU A 93 31.87 -12.97 31.82
CA LEU A 93 32.52 -12.50 30.59
C LEU A 93 33.55 -11.41 30.87
N GLU A 94 33.25 -10.47 31.77
CA GLU A 94 34.20 -9.42 32.19
C GLU A 94 35.45 -10.03 32.83
N HIS A 95 35.28 -10.94 33.80
CA HIS A 95 36.40 -11.66 34.42
C HIS A 95 37.19 -12.51 33.42
N ALA A 96 36.52 -13.19 32.49
CA ALA A 96 37.19 -13.98 31.46
C ALA A 96 37.99 -13.09 30.48
N SER A 97 37.44 -11.93 30.12
CA SER A 97 38.11 -10.97 29.23
C SER A 97 39.30 -10.27 29.89
N SER A 98 39.25 -10.06 31.21
CA SER A 98 40.33 -9.46 31.99
C SER A 98 41.45 -10.43 32.38
N SER A 99 41.23 -11.74 32.20
CA SER A 99 42.20 -12.79 32.55
C SER A 99 43.07 -13.22 31.36
N ASN A 100 43.00 -12.51 30.23
CA ASN A 100 43.89 -12.61 29.08
C ASN A 100 44.87 -11.43 29.04
#